data_AF-A0A483CV82-F1
#
_entry.id   AF-A0A483CV82-F1
#
_cell.length_a   1.000
_cell.length_b   1.000
_cell.length_c   1.000
_cell.angle_alpha   90.00
_cell.angle_beta   90.00
_cell.angle_gamma   90.00
#
_symmetry.space_group_name_H-M   'P 1'
#
loop_
_entity.id
_entity.type
_entity.pdbx_description
1 polymer ?
#
loop_
_entity_poly.entity_id
_entity_poly.type
_entity_poly.pdbx_seq_one_letter_code
_entity_poly.pdbx_strand_id
1 'polypeptide(L)'
;MTGHFEQGKWVEEPLPEEQEAPQTDQEEAESQTAAPSVDELVSGASQSVKRAINDVVVLGKHLFGTKEGRDHIEKKARAAGAELEKAINEIADSAKETIKKK
;
A
#
# COMPACT_ATOMS: atom_id res chain seq x y z
N MET A 1 10.37 6.21 -20.83
CA MET A 1 10.84 4.92 -20.27
C MET A 1 9.73 4.37 -19.41
N THR A 2 8.99 3.40 -19.95
CA THR A 2 7.91 2.72 -19.23
C THR A 2 8.42 1.32 -18.91
N GLY A 3 8.27 0.90 -17.66
CA GLY A 3 8.70 -0.40 -17.19
C GLY A 3 7.81 -0.83 -16.04
N HIS A 4 7.81 -2.11 -15.73
CA HIS A 4 7.04 -2.65 -14.62
C HIS A 4 7.88 -3.59 -13.77
N PHE A 5 7.48 -3.73 -12.50
CA PHE A 5 8.13 -4.65 -11.57
C PHE A 5 7.55 -6.05 -11.73
N GLU A 6 8.40 -6.98 -12.13
CA GLU A 6 8.08 -8.41 -12.16
C GLU A 6 9.04 -9.14 -11.21
N GLN A 7 8.49 -9.88 -10.24
CA GLN A 7 9.25 -10.69 -9.27
C GLN A 7 10.42 -9.94 -8.58
N GLY A 8 10.23 -8.66 -8.25
CA GLY A 8 11.23 -7.85 -7.55
C GLY A 8 12.39 -7.35 -8.42
N LYS A 9 12.29 -7.48 -9.75
CA LYS A 9 13.21 -6.86 -10.71
C LYS A 9 12.46 -5.88 -11.59
N TRP A 10 13.11 -4.75 -11.89
CA TRP A 10 12.60 -3.77 -12.85
C TRP A 10 12.83 -4.31 -14.25
N VAL A 11 11.75 -4.51 -15.01
CA VAL A 11 11.80 -4.94 -16.41
C VAL A 11 11.41 -3.73 -17.26
N GLU A 12 12.32 -3.30 -18.12
CA GLU A 12 12.08 -2.23 -19.10
C GLU A 12 11.39 -2.84 -20.32
N GLU A 13 10.27 -2.23 -20.72
CA GLU A 13 9.51 -2.67 -21.89
C GLU A 13 10.08 -1.96 -23.14
N PRO A 14 10.52 -2.69 -24.17
CA PRO A 14 11.08 -2.08 -25.37
C PRO A 14 9.99 -1.29 -26.11
N LEU A 15 10.31 -0.05 -26.48
CA LEU A 15 9.42 0.77 -27.30
C LEU A 15 9.25 0.16 -28.71
N PRO A 16 8.08 0.31 -29.35
CA PRO A 16 7.75 -0.34 -30.62
C PRO A 16 8.38 0.34 -31.86
N GLU A 17 9.66 0.73 -31.82
CA GLU A 17 10.28 1.54 -32.87
C GLU A 17 11.42 0.86 -33.69
N GLU A 18 11.64 -0.46 -33.59
CA GLU A 18 12.71 -1.14 -34.35
C GLU A 18 12.21 -2.17 -35.38
N GLN A 19 11.16 -1.84 -36.14
CA GLN A 19 10.86 -2.55 -37.40
C GLN A 19 10.80 -1.54 -38.55
N GLU A 20 11.93 -1.37 -39.22
CA GLU A 20 12.08 -0.56 -40.44
C GLU A 20 11.27 -1.15 -41.62
N ALA A 21 10.59 -0.27 -42.35
CA ALA A 21 9.53 -0.54 -43.34
C ALA A 21 10.03 -0.95 -44.74
N PRO A 22 9.09 -1.21 -45.68
CA PRO A 22 8.95 -0.22 -46.75
C PRO A 22 7.51 0.30 -46.90
N GLN A 23 7.45 1.58 -47.22
CA GLN A 23 6.28 2.46 -47.29
C GLN A 23 5.20 1.98 -48.27
N THR A 24 3.94 2.11 -47.87
CA THR A 24 2.83 2.44 -48.78
C THR A 24 1.80 3.24 -47.98
N ASP A 25 1.59 4.48 -48.43
CA ASP A 25 0.50 5.41 -48.12
C ASP A 25 0.29 5.87 -46.66
N GLN A 26 0.72 7.11 -46.43
CA GLN A 26 0.27 7.93 -45.30
C GLN A 26 -1.16 8.40 -45.54
N GLU A 27 -2.11 7.82 -44.80
CA GLU A 27 -3.30 8.53 -44.33
C GLU A 27 -3.42 8.27 -42.81
N GLU A 28 -3.06 9.29 -42.03
CA GLU A 28 -3.53 9.58 -40.66
C GLU A 28 -3.32 8.44 -39.62
N ALA A 29 -2.15 8.27 -39.02
CA ALA A 29 -1.60 9.17 -38.01
C ALA A 29 -2.67 9.88 -37.16
N GLU A 30 -3.37 9.12 -36.30
CA GLU A 30 -3.81 9.54 -34.96
C GLU A 30 -4.51 8.37 -34.26
N SER A 31 -3.75 7.39 -33.77
CA SER A 31 -4.20 6.65 -32.58
C SER A 31 -4.12 7.60 -31.40
N GLN A 32 -5.11 8.49 -31.33
CA GLN A 32 -5.45 9.22 -30.12
C GLN A 32 -5.55 8.17 -29.03
N THR A 33 -4.59 8.17 -28.10
CA THR A 33 -4.79 7.57 -26.79
C THR A 33 -5.90 8.41 -26.16
N ALA A 34 -7.15 8.08 -26.50
CA ALA A 34 -8.32 8.78 -25.98
C ALA A 34 -8.22 8.68 -24.46
N ALA A 35 -8.16 9.84 -23.80
CA ALA A 35 -8.16 9.88 -22.35
C ALA A 35 -9.38 9.08 -21.87
N PRO A 36 -9.22 8.23 -20.83
CA PRO A 36 -10.31 7.40 -20.34
C PRO A 36 -11.51 8.29 -20.02
N SER A 37 -12.68 7.84 -20.43
CA SER A 37 -13.92 8.54 -20.12
C SER A 37 -14.14 8.60 -18.60
N VAL A 38 -14.96 9.55 -18.16
CA VAL A 38 -15.29 9.69 -16.73
C VAL A 38 -15.93 8.40 -16.19
N ASP A 39 -16.78 7.73 -16.96
CA ASP A 39 -17.41 6.47 -16.54
C ASP A 39 -16.40 5.32 -16.40
N GLU A 40 -15.38 5.25 -17.27
CA GLU A 40 -14.28 4.29 -17.17
C GLU A 40 -13.43 4.56 -15.91
N LEU A 41 -13.14 5.82 -15.63
CA LEU A 41 -12.42 6.21 -14.41
C LEU A 41 -13.22 5.87 -13.14
N VAL A 42 -14.52 6.18 -13.13
CA VAL A 42 -15.40 5.90 -11.99
C VAL A 42 -15.54 4.39 -11.76
N SER A 43 -15.73 3.61 -12.82
CA SER A 43 -15.82 2.15 -12.71
C SER A 43 -14.49 1.52 -12.26
N GLY A 44 -13.36 1.98 -12.80
CA GLY A 44 -12.03 1.54 -12.38
C GLY A 44 -11.73 1.88 -10.92
N ALA A 45 -12.07 3.09 -10.48
CA ALA A 45 -11.95 3.49 -9.08
C ALA A 45 -12.84 2.62 -8.16
N SER A 46 -14.09 2.37 -8.57
CA SER A 46 -15.03 1.55 -7.80
C SER A 46 -14.53 0.10 -7.63
N GLN A 47 -13.96 -0.48 -8.68
CA GLN A 47 -13.35 -1.81 -8.62
C GLN A 47 -12.13 -1.83 -7.71
N SER A 48 -11.29 -0.79 -7.75
CA SER A 48 -10.12 -0.66 -6.89
C SER A 48 -10.52 -0.59 -5.41
N VAL A 49 -11.55 0.19 -5.08
CA VAL A 49 -12.08 0.26 -3.71
C VAL A 49 -12.63 -1.10 -3.28
N LYS A 50 -13.40 -1.77 -4.14
CA LYS A 50 -13.93 -3.12 -3.84
C LYS A 50 -12.80 -4.12 -3.55
N ARG A 51 -11.70 -4.06 -4.32
CA ARG A 51 -10.53 -4.89 -4.09
C ARG A 51 -9.86 -4.59 -2.75
N ALA A 52 -9.62 -3.31 -2.46
CA ALA A 52 -9.03 -2.89 -1.19
C ALA A 52 -9.85 -3.37 0.02
N ILE A 53 -11.19 -3.30 -0.06
CA ILE A 53 -12.08 -3.83 0.98
C ILE A 53 -11.90 -5.34 1.16
N ASN A 54 -11.84 -6.09 0.05
CA ASN A 54 -11.62 -7.54 0.12
C ASN A 54 -10.26 -7.90 0.73
N ASP A 55 -9.22 -7.17 0.38
CA ASP A 55 -7.86 -7.38 0.91
C ASP A 55 -7.83 -7.16 2.43
N VAL A 56 -8.54 -6.14 2.94
CA VAL A 56 -8.69 -5.90 4.38
C VAL A 56 -9.42 -7.07 5.07
N VAL A 57 -10.49 -7.60 4.46
CA VAL A 57 -11.21 -8.75 5.02
C VAL A 57 -10.32 -10.00 5.07
N VAL A 58 -9.54 -10.25 4.03
CA VAL A 58 -8.58 -11.38 3.99
C VAL A 58 -7.51 -11.20 5.05
N LEU A 59 -6.92 -10.00 5.17
CA LEU A 59 -5.95 -9.69 6.20
C LEU A 59 -6.53 -9.91 7.60
N GLY A 60 -7.75 -9.44 7.86
CA GLY A 60 -8.43 -9.68 9.14
C GLY A 60 -8.59 -11.16 9.46
N LYS A 61 -9.07 -11.96 8.50
CA LYS A 61 -9.15 -13.42 8.66
C LYS A 61 -7.79 -14.04 8.95
N HIS A 62 -6.72 -13.55 8.32
CA HIS A 62 -5.37 -14.07 8.55
C HIS A 62 -4.83 -13.69 9.94
N LEU A 63 -4.95 -12.42 10.33
CA LEU A 63 -4.51 -11.90 11.62
C LEU A 63 -5.18 -12.62 12.79
N PHE A 64 -6.49 -12.88 12.72
CA PHE A 64 -7.20 -13.52 13.83
C PHE A 64 -7.31 -15.04 13.70
N GLY A 65 -7.36 -15.56 12.48
CA GLY A 65 -7.60 -16.99 12.20
C GLY A 65 -6.35 -17.85 12.27
N THR A 66 -5.15 -17.28 12.09
CA THR A 66 -3.90 -18.05 12.08
C THR A 66 -3.10 -17.90 13.36
N LYS A 67 -2.21 -18.86 13.64
CA LYS A 67 -1.29 -18.78 14.78
C LYS A 67 -0.33 -17.59 14.63
N GLU A 68 0.30 -17.46 13.47
CA GLU A 68 1.21 -16.37 13.17
C GLU A 68 0.55 -15.00 13.35
N GLY A 69 -0.68 -14.84 12.85
CA GLY A 69 -1.47 -13.62 13.03
C GLY A 69 -1.71 -13.30 14.51
N ARG A 70 -2.12 -14.29 15.32
CA ARG A 70 -2.32 -14.10 16.76
C ARG A 70 -1.02 -13.76 17.48
N ASP A 71 0.08 -14.43 17.12
CA ASP A 71 1.42 -14.14 17.67
C ASP A 71 1.83 -12.69 17.34
N HIS A 72 1.53 -12.20 16.13
CA HIS A 72 1.77 -10.80 15.74
C HIS A 72 0.95 -9.82 16.58
N ILE A 73 -0.35 -10.08 16.76
CA ILE A 73 -1.23 -9.25 17.59
C ILE A 73 -0.71 -9.22 19.03
N GLU A 74 -0.36 -10.38 19.60
CA GLU A 74 0.17 -10.49 20.96
C GLU A 74 1.44 -9.65 21.13
N LYS A 75 2.38 -9.75 20.19
CA LYS A 75 3.61 -8.94 20.21
C LYS A 75 3.32 -7.45 20.23
N LYS A 76 2.36 -6.99 19.41
CA LYS A 76 1.96 -5.57 19.36
C LYS A 76 1.28 -5.13 20.66
N ALA A 77 0.39 -5.96 21.21
CA ALA A 77 -0.28 -5.69 22.48
C ALA A 77 0.71 -5.59 23.65
N ARG A 78 1.69 -6.51 23.72
CA ARG A 78 2.76 -6.47 24.73
C ARG A 78 3.60 -5.20 24.62
N ALA A 79 3.97 -4.78 23.41
CA ALA A 79 4.73 -3.55 23.21
C ALA A 79 3.96 -2.30 23.68
N ALA A 80 2.68 -2.19 23.30
CA ALA A 80 1.83 -1.10 23.76
C ALA A 80 1.65 -1.10 25.28
N GLY A 81 1.53 -2.28 25.90
CA GLY A 81 1.48 -2.42 27.36
C GLY A 81 2.76 -1.92 28.04
N ALA A 82 3.94 -2.24 27.50
CA ALA A 82 5.21 -1.77 28.03
C ALA A 82 5.37 -0.24 27.90
N GLU A 83 4.91 0.35 26.80
CA GLU A 83 4.90 1.80 26.62
C GLU A 83 3.97 2.49 27.62
N LEU A 84 2.78 1.93 27.85
CA LEU A 84 1.84 2.44 28.85
C LEU A 84 2.41 2.36 30.27
N GLU A 85 3.02 1.23 30.64
CA GLU A 85 3.66 1.05 31.95
C GLU A 85 4.76 2.09 32.17
N LYS A 86 5.60 2.32 31.15
CA LYS A 86 6.63 3.34 31.19
C LYS A 86 6.04 4.74 31.45
N ALA A 87 5.01 5.13 30.71
CA ALA A 87 4.38 6.43 30.87
C ALA A 87 3.78 6.63 32.28
N ILE A 88 3.15 5.58 32.83
CA ILE A 88 2.61 5.61 34.20
C ILE A 88 3.74 5.82 35.23
N ASN A 89 4.85 5.09 35.09
CA ASN A 89 5.99 5.22 35.98
C ASN A 89 6.63 6.62 35.91
N GLU A 90 6.76 7.20 34.72
CA GLU A 90 7.26 8.58 34.53
C GLU A 90 6.37 9.61 35.24
N ILE A 91 5.05 9.46 35.17
CA ILE A 91 4.10 10.31 35.91
C ILE A 91 4.27 10.14 37.42
N ALA A 92 4.35 8.89 37.89
CA ALA A 92 4.51 8.58 39.30
C ALA A 92 5.80 9.16 39.89
N ASP A 93 6.92 9.06 39.16
CA ASP A 93 8.20 9.61 39.59
C ASP A 93 8.21 11.14 39.55
N SER A 94 7.61 11.75 38.53
CA SER A 94 7.43 13.20 38.47
C SER A 94 6.62 13.75 39.65
N ALA A 95 5.57 13.02 40.06
CA ALA A 95 4.76 13.37 41.23
C ALA A 95 5.58 13.26 42.53
N LYS A 96 6.35 12.17 42.72
CA LYS A 96 7.24 12.00 43.88
C LYS A 96 8.26 13.14 43.98
N GLU A 97 8.91 13.49 42.87
CA GLU A 97 9.90 14.57 42.84
C GLU A 97 9.27 15.94 43.15
N THR A 98 8.04 16.19 42.71
CA THR A 98 7.31 17.42 43.05
C THR A 98 6.98 17.50 44.54
N ILE A 99 6.61 16.38 45.16
CA ILE A 99 6.34 16.32 46.60
C ILE A 99 7.63 16.50 47.40
N LYS A 100 8.74 15.87 47.00
CA LYS A 100 10.05 16.03 47.70
C LYS A 100 10.62 17.44 47.63
N LYS A 101 10.29 18.20 46.57
CA LYS A 101 10.74 19.58 46.36
C LYS A 101 9.84 20.62 47.03
N LYS A 102 8.72 20.21 47.63
CA LYS A 102 7.87 21.03 48.50
C LYS A 102 8.23 20.79 49.96
#